data_AF-A0A0M1HMQ4-F1
#
_entry.id   AF-A0A0M1HMQ4-F1
#
_cell.length_a   1.000
_cell.length_b   1.000
_cell.length_c   1.000
_cell.angle_alpha   90.00
_cell.angle_beta   90.00
_cell.angle_gamma   90.00
#
_symmetry.space_group_name_H-M   'P 1'
#
loop_
_entity.id
_entity.type
_entity.pdbx_description
1 polymer ?
#
loop_
_entity_poly.entity_id
_entity_poly.type
_entity_poly.pdbx_seq_one_letter_code
_entity_poly.pdbx_strand_id
1 'polypeptide(L)'
;LSAGEKQILTLISYNSFIDNTIFFIDEPEISLHADWQRILFRILMKQNPTNQFIITTQSPFIYSKYPKNEVCVDPTSDRGDCEE
;
A
#
# COMPACT_ATOMS: atom_id res chain seq x y z
N LEU A 1 -6.66 -18.50 -7.89
CA LEU A 1 -6.20 -17.20 -7.36
C LEU A 1 -5.62 -17.42 -5.97
N SER A 2 -4.34 -17.10 -5.79
CA SER A 2 -3.68 -17.07 -4.48
C SER A 2 -4.33 -16.01 -3.58
N ALA A 3 -4.09 -16.07 -2.26
CA ALA A 3 -4.62 -15.06 -1.34
C ALA A 3 -4.20 -13.63 -1.75
N GLY A 4 -2.93 -13.45 -2.12
CA GLY A 4 -2.42 -12.16 -2.60
C GLY A 4 -3.06 -11.70 -3.91
N GLU A 5 -3.24 -12.59 -4.88
CA GLU A 5 -3.93 -12.23 -6.13
C GLU A 5 -5.37 -11.79 -5.90
N LYS A 6 -6.09 -12.42 -4.96
CA LYS A 6 -7.46 -12.02 -4.61
C LYS A 6 -7.45 -10.62 -4.04
N GLN A 7 -6.52 -10.33 -3.13
CA GLN A 7 -6.37 -9.03 -2.51
C GLN A 7 -6.08 -7.93 -3.54
N ILE A 8 -5.16 -8.16 -4.48
CA ILE A 8 -4.89 -7.22 -5.58
C ILE A 8 -6.15 -6.97 -6.40
N LEU A 9 -6.83 -8.04 -6.83
CA LEU A 9 -8.01 -7.92 -7.67
C LEU A 9 -9.13 -7.15 -6.96
N THR A 10 -9.32 -7.40 -5.67
CA THR A 10 -10.29 -6.69 -4.84
C THR A 10 -9.97 -5.21 -4.77
N LEU A 11 -8.72 -4.83 -4.47
CA LEU A 11 -8.30 -3.42 -4.38
C LEU A 11 -8.45 -2.69 -5.72
N ILE A 12 -8.02 -3.30 -6.82
CA ILE A 12 -8.15 -2.74 -8.17
C ILE A 12 -9.62 -2.56 -8.54
N SER A 13 -10.47 -3.53 -8.18
CA SER A 13 -11.91 -3.46 -8.46
C SER A 13 -12.55 -2.30 -7.69
N TYR A 14 -12.33 -2.21 -6.37
CA TYR A 14 -12.88 -1.10 -5.57
C TYR A 14 -12.44 0.27 -6.09
N ASN A 15 -11.15 0.41 -6.40
CA ASN A 15 -10.61 1.66 -6.92
C ASN A 15 -11.15 2.03 -8.33
N SER A 16 -11.61 1.03 -9.10
CA SER A 16 -12.18 1.25 -10.42
C SER A 16 -13.63 1.74 -10.42
N PHE A 17 -14.39 1.39 -9.37
CA PHE A 17 -15.83 1.63 -9.33
C PHE A 17 -16.24 2.76 -8.38
N ILE A 18 -15.32 3.19 -7.53
CA ILE A 18 -15.55 4.22 -6.53
C ILE A 18 -14.61 5.38 -6.84
N ASP A 19 -15.17 6.58 -6.98
CA ASP A 19 -14.43 7.81 -7.21
C ASP A 19 -14.51 8.73 -5.98
N ASN A 20 -13.54 9.64 -5.88
CA ASN A 20 -13.51 10.73 -4.90
C ASN A 20 -13.73 10.27 -3.44
N THR A 21 -13.15 9.13 -3.08
CA THR A 21 -13.34 8.46 -1.78
C THR A 21 -12.00 8.24 -1.06
N ILE A 22 -12.05 8.19 0.27
CA ILE A 22 -10.89 7.88 1.11
C ILE A 22 -10.95 6.39 1.50
N PHE A 23 -9.93 5.64 1.13
CA PHE A 23 -9.75 4.24 1.49
C PHE A 23 -8.83 4.12 2.70
N PHE A 24 -9.30 3.38 3.71
CA PHE A 24 -8.50 2.94 4.86
C PHE A 24 -8.19 1.46 4.70
N ILE A 25 -6.91 1.09 4.66
CA ILE A 25 -6.49 -0.29 4.46
C ILE A 25 -5.44 -0.64 5.52
N ASP A 26 -5.71 -1.71 6.26
CA ASP A 26 -4.78 -2.25 7.23
C ASP A 26 -3.96 -3.39 6.61
N GLU A 27 -2.64 -3.34 6.77
CA GLU A 27 -1.65 -4.31 6.28
C GLU A 27 -1.96 -4.85 4.86
N PRO A 28 -2.02 -3.96 3.84
CA PRO A 28 -2.27 -4.35 2.45
C PRO A 28 -1.28 -5.38 1.89
N GLU A 29 -0.13 -5.57 2.53
CA GLU A 29 0.96 -6.45 2.13
C GLU A 29 0.90 -7.89 2.65
N ILE A 30 0.06 -8.21 3.64
CA ILE A 30 0.20 -9.43 4.46
C ILE A 30 0.23 -10.73 3.65
N SER A 31 -0.38 -10.73 2.45
CA SER A 31 -0.44 -11.88 1.54
C SER A 31 0.27 -11.65 0.19
N LEU A 32 1.02 -10.55 0.03
CA LEU A 32 1.62 -10.13 -1.24
C LEU A 32 3.11 -10.43 -1.32
N HIS A 33 3.55 -10.89 -2.50
CA HIS A 33 4.98 -10.95 -2.83
C HIS A 33 5.60 -9.55 -2.83
N ALA A 34 6.88 -9.42 -2.46
CA ALA A 34 7.58 -8.14 -2.34
C ALA A 34 7.47 -7.27 -3.62
N ASP A 35 7.54 -7.90 -4.80
CA ASP A 35 7.39 -7.18 -6.07
C ASP A 35 6.03 -6.52 -6.24
N TRP A 36 4.96 -7.18 -5.77
CA TRP A 36 3.62 -6.61 -5.79
C TRP A 36 3.48 -5.46 -4.81
N GLN A 37 4.06 -5.58 -3.61
CA GLN A 37 4.07 -4.51 -2.61
C GLN A 37 4.70 -3.23 -3.19
N ARG A 38 5.78 -3.36 -3.97
CA ARG A 38 6.46 -2.23 -4.64
C ARG A 38 5.62 -1.52 -5.70
N ILE A 39 4.67 -2.20 -6.36
CA ILE A 39 3.94 -1.63 -7.51
C ILE A 39 2.46 -1.36 -7.25
N LEU A 40 1.85 -2.02 -6.27
CA LEU A 40 0.41 -1.98 -6.01
C LEU A 40 -0.13 -0.56 -5.90
N PHE A 41 0.38 0.25 -4.98
CA PHE A 41 -0.11 1.61 -4.76
C PHE A 41 0.14 2.54 -5.95
N ARG A 42 1.24 2.32 -6.69
CA ARG A 42 1.49 3.07 -7.93
C ARG A 42 0.43 2.76 -8.99
N ILE A 43 -0.04 1.52 -9.07
CA ILE A 43 -1.10 1.12 -9.99
C ILE A 43 -2.43 1.75 -9.55
N LEU A 44 -2.78 1.63 -8.26
CA LEU A 44 -4.03 2.17 -7.73
C LEU A 44 -4.12 3.69 -7.92
N MET A 45 -3.08 4.45 -7.58
CA MET A 45 -3.06 5.90 -7.79
C MET A 45 -3.11 6.31 -9.27
N LYS A 46 -2.49 5.53 -10.17
CA LYS A 46 -2.55 5.78 -11.62
C LYS A 46 -3.92 5.46 -12.20
N GLN A 47 -4.56 4.43 -11.70
CA GLN A 47 -5.88 3.99 -12.16
C GLN A 47 -6.95 5.02 -11.81
N ASN A 48 -6.91 5.56 -10.59
CA ASN A 48 -7.86 6.58 -10.15
C ASN A 48 -7.20 7.62 -9.25
N PRO A 49 -6.83 8.80 -9.79
CA PRO A 49 -6.15 9.84 -9.02
C PRO A 49 -7.07 10.62 -8.08
N THR A 50 -8.40 10.41 -8.16
CA THR A 50 -9.37 11.11 -7.29
C THR A 50 -9.48 10.49 -5.90
N ASN A 51 -9.03 9.25 -5.74
CA ASN A 51 -9.11 8.52 -4.49
C ASN A 51 -7.88 8.74 -3.62
N GLN A 52 -8.11 8.87 -2.31
CA GLN A 52 -7.05 8.97 -1.32
C GLN A 52 -6.88 7.63 -0.60
N PHE A 53 -5.64 7.21 -0.41
CA PHE A 53 -5.31 5.99 0.32
C PHE A 53 -4.61 6.34 1.62
N ILE A 54 -5.15 5.84 2.73
CA ILE A 54 -4.54 5.87 4.06
C ILE A 54 -4.30 4.42 4.44
N ILE A 55 -3.02 4.07 4.64
CA ILE A 55 -2.62 2.69 4.87
C ILE A 55 -1.75 2.59 6.11
N THR A 56 -1.90 1.49 6.82
CA THR A 56 -0.96 1.02 7.84
C THR A 56 -0.16 -0.12 7.24
N THR A 57 1.16 -0.06 7.34
CA THR A 57 2.07 -1.03 6.74
C THR A 57 3.28 -1.23 7.64
N GLN A 58 3.75 -2.46 7.73
CA GLN A 58 5.04 -2.83 8.32
C GLN A 58 6.08 -3.12 7.23
N SER A 59 5.70 -3.10 5.95
CA SER A 59 6.59 -3.44 4.84
C SER A 59 7.52 -2.28 4.44
N PRO A 60 8.86 -2.49 4.49
CA PRO A 60 9.84 -1.52 3.99
C PRO A 60 9.65 -1.21 2.51
N PHE A 61 9.09 -2.13 1.73
CA PHE A 61 8.91 -1.92 0.30
C PHE A 61 7.80 -0.92 -0.04
N ILE A 62 6.92 -0.61 0.91
CA ILE A 62 5.81 0.33 0.74
C ILE A 62 6.18 1.71 1.26
N TYR A 63 6.57 1.85 2.53
CA TYR A 63 6.80 3.18 3.12
C TYR A 63 8.06 3.86 2.55
N SER A 64 9.12 3.12 2.22
CA SER A 64 10.33 3.68 1.60
C SER A 64 10.08 4.42 0.29
N LYS A 65 8.98 4.10 -0.41
CA LYS A 65 8.58 4.78 -1.65
C LYS A 65 7.89 6.12 -1.43
N TYR A 66 7.37 6.37 -0.24
CA TYR A 66 6.56 7.56 0.07
C TYR A 66 7.09 8.31 1.30
N PRO A 67 8.38 8.70 1.34
CA PRO A 67 8.98 9.32 2.53
C PRO A 67 8.35 10.66 2.91
N LYS A 68 7.68 11.34 1.97
CA LYS A 68 6.98 12.61 2.23
C LYS A 68 5.61 12.45 2.89
N ASN A 69 5.04 11.25 2.84
CA ASN A 69 3.67 10.96 3.24
C ASN A 69 3.61 9.90 4.35
N GLU A 70 4.76 9.57 4.94
CA GLU A 70 4.88 8.63 6.04
C GLU A 70 4.56 9.33 7.37
N VAL A 71 3.83 8.63 8.23
CA VAL A 71 3.61 9.02 9.62
C VAL A 71 4.05 7.86 10.51
N CYS A 72 5.21 7.97 11.13
CA CYS A 72 5.68 6.99 12.10
C CYS A 72 4.91 7.17 13.42
N VAL A 73 4.16 6.14 13.83
CA VAL A 73 3.42 6.16 15.10
C VAL A 73 4.35 5.94 16.30
N ASP A 74 5.42 5.15 16.11
CA ASP A 74 6.46 4.95 17.11
C ASP A 74 7.84 5.37 16.55
N PRO A 75 8.43 6.48 17.01
CA PRO A 75 9.75 6.91 16.57
C PRO A 75 10.90 6.07 17.13
N THR A 76 10.62 5.12 18.04
CA THR A 76 11.63 4.22 18.63
C THR A 76 11.67 2.85 17.97
N SER A 77 10.71 2.50 17.11
CA SER A 77 10.72 1.24 16.38
C SER A 77 11.78 1.28 15.26
N ASP A 78 12.59 0.22 15.21
CA ASP A 78 13.63 0.03 14.20
C ASP A 78 13.03 0.16 12.79
N ARG A 79 13.58 1.09 12.00
CA ARG A 79 13.05 1.45 10.69
C ARG A 79 13.32 0.41 9.62
N GLY A 80 14.09 -0.66 9.89
CA GLY A 80 14.39 -1.68 8.89
C GLY A 80 15.10 -1.16 7.63
N ASP A 81 15.44 0.14 7.56
CA ASP A 81 16.14 0.84 6.47
C ASP A 81 17.63 0.46 6.38
N CYS A 82 18.07 -0.57 7.10
CA CYS A 82 19.39 -1.17 6.94
C CYS A 82 19.39 -2.09 5.70
N GLU A 83 19.26 -1.53 4.50
CA GLU A 83 19.80 -2.16 3.30
C GLU A 83 21.28 -1.71 3.17
N GLU A 84 22.22 -2.65 3.38
CA GLU A 84 23.63 -2.55 2.95
C GLU A 84 23.74 -2.50 1.41
#